data_AF-A0A952GCB8-F1
#
_entry.id   AF-A0A952GCB8-F1
#
_cell.length_a   1.000
_cell.length_b   1.000
_cell.length_c   1.000
_cell.angle_alpha   90.00
_cell.angle_beta   90.00
_cell.angle_gamma   90.00
#
_symmetry.space_group_name_H-M   'P 1'
#
loop_
_entity.id
_entity.type
_entity.pdbx_description
1 polymer ?
#
loop_
_entity_poly.entity_id
_entity_poly.type
_entity_poly.pdbx_seq_one_letter_code
_entity_poly.pdbx_strand_id
1 'polypeptide(L)'
;AKSYPEHPSVDRYSPAEAARVWKVRESALGATVFVPGERHRWEGWEDSAVPPEKLGQYLRDLLHLINSYGYSTPIYGHFGQGCVHMRITFDFTSAQGVANFRRFLEEAAEICLKYGGSFSGEHGDGQARGFLLPKMFGPELMEAFREFKALWDPTNAMNPGKMIDPVRIYDATENQRIGPAYSPATPKTWFTYPGDNGLFSAATTRCVGVGACRKVDQGTMCPSYMATREEKHSTRGRAHLLFEMLEGTTIKDRWLNEEVRDALDLCLSCKACKTECPVNVDMATWKAEFLAHYYGHYNHPMQHYAFGFMDRWARFASLAPRLANLPGKIGVTSAFMRRLLHVAPQRKIPQFAPRDFRREWNTRHGWKPANAQADVMLWPDTWNNYFHPDVLHAAHRVLEAAGAPITVPQHHVCCGRPLYDFGFLDAAKSYLSQILDTFAPQIMAGISVVMLEPSCASVFRDELLNFFPEDPRAQRLARQTVMLSQYLAEHRQGWQAPDLTGRRLIVQGHCHQKSLMTMKHYDVSQALAERVLLPAVRSARPEDVIVANGFSCREAVEQNSARRAVHLSQVLAGEV
;
A
#
# COMPACT_ATOMS: atom_id res chain seq x y z
N ALA A 1 -19.74 42.88 -21.25
CA ALA A 1 -19.27 41.55 -20.81
C ALA A 1 -17.96 41.71 -20.08
N LYS A 2 -17.79 41.18 -18.85
CA LYS A 2 -16.50 41.22 -18.15
C LYS A 2 -15.52 40.33 -18.94
N SER A 3 -14.50 40.91 -19.57
CA SER A 3 -13.41 40.14 -20.16
C SER A 3 -12.51 39.67 -19.02
N TYR A 4 -12.43 38.37 -18.79
CA TYR A 4 -11.45 37.81 -17.86
C TYR A 4 -10.06 37.86 -18.52
N PRO A 5 -9.01 38.23 -17.77
CA PRO A 5 -7.65 38.33 -18.31
C PRO A 5 -7.10 36.98 -18.78
N GLU A 6 -7.63 35.89 -18.24
CA GLU A 6 -7.44 34.53 -18.73
C GLU A 6 -8.80 33.94 -19.07
N HIS A 7 -8.93 33.41 -20.30
CA HIS A 7 -10.14 32.68 -20.68
C HIS A 7 -10.09 31.28 -20.05
N PRO A 8 -11.13 30.85 -19.32
CA PRO A 8 -11.18 29.48 -18.81
C PRO A 8 -11.09 28.52 -19.99
N SER A 9 -10.13 27.59 -19.94
CA SER A 9 -10.08 26.48 -20.88
C SER A 9 -11.26 25.55 -20.60
N VAL A 10 -12.04 25.27 -21.65
CA VAL A 10 -13.17 24.35 -21.59
C VAL A 10 -12.94 23.27 -22.64
N ASP A 11 -12.65 22.06 -22.18
CA ASP A 11 -12.44 20.91 -23.04
C ASP A 11 -13.57 19.89 -22.89
N ARG A 12 -13.88 19.19 -23.98
CA ARG A 12 -14.76 18.01 -23.94
C ARG A 12 -13.91 16.77 -23.74
N TYR A 13 -14.14 16.08 -22.65
CA TYR A 13 -13.44 14.85 -22.32
C TYR A 13 -14.25 13.62 -22.77
N SER A 14 -13.56 12.62 -23.32
CA SER A 14 -14.12 11.27 -23.45
C SER A 14 -14.46 10.70 -22.06
N PRO A 15 -15.32 9.67 -21.95
CA PRO A 15 -15.63 9.04 -20.66
C PRO A 15 -14.39 8.59 -19.87
N ALA A 16 -13.36 8.08 -20.57
CA ALA A 16 -12.10 7.67 -19.95
C ALA A 16 -11.26 8.85 -19.45
N GLU A 17 -11.24 9.97 -20.18
CA GLU A 17 -10.58 11.20 -19.74
C GLU A 17 -11.32 11.82 -18.55
N ALA A 18 -12.64 11.89 -18.61
CA ALA A 18 -13.47 12.39 -17.52
C ALA A 18 -13.23 11.59 -16.23
N ALA A 19 -13.14 10.26 -16.33
CA ALA A 19 -12.80 9.41 -15.18
C ALA A 19 -11.44 9.75 -14.56
N ARG A 20 -10.43 10.09 -15.36
CA ARG A 20 -9.12 10.55 -14.86
C ARG A 20 -9.22 11.91 -14.15
N VAL A 21 -9.99 12.86 -14.70
CA VAL A 21 -10.21 14.17 -14.06
C VAL A 21 -10.94 14.01 -12.73
N TRP A 22 -11.98 13.18 -12.68
CA TRP A 22 -12.66 12.85 -11.43
C TRP A 22 -11.73 12.20 -10.42
N LYS A 23 -10.87 11.28 -10.88
CA LYS A 23 -9.88 10.63 -10.01
C LYS A 23 -8.91 11.64 -9.39
N VAL A 24 -8.45 12.64 -10.14
CA VAL A 24 -7.61 13.73 -9.62
C VAL A 24 -8.36 14.51 -8.54
N ARG A 25 -9.60 14.92 -8.81
CA ARG A 25 -10.44 15.64 -7.84
C ARG A 25 -10.65 14.84 -6.55
N GLU A 26 -11.02 13.57 -6.66
CA GLU A 26 -11.25 12.68 -5.51
C GLU A 26 -9.97 12.41 -4.70
N SER A 27 -8.81 12.50 -5.35
CA SER A 27 -7.51 12.27 -4.71
C SER A 27 -6.90 13.55 -4.14
N ALA A 28 -7.49 14.72 -4.39
CA ALA A 28 -6.93 16.03 -4.06
C ALA A 28 -6.57 16.16 -2.58
N LEU A 29 -7.40 15.64 -1.68
CA LEU A 29 -7.13 15.68 -0.24
C LEU A 29 -5.78 15.03 0.06
N GLY A 30 -5.57 13.75 -0.25
CA GLY A 30 -4.31 13.09 0.10
C GLY A 30 -3.11 13.56 -0.72
N ALA A 31 -3.33 13.89 -2.00
CA ALA A 31 -2.28 14.39 -2.89
C ALA A 31 -1.70 15.75 -2.45
N THR A 32 -2.42 16.50 -1.61
CA THR A 32 -2.03 17.84 -1.19
C THR A 32 -1.45 17.92 0.22
N VAL A 33 -1.43 16.83 0.99
CA VAL A 33 -0.94 16.84 2.39
C VAL A 33 0.59 16.79 2.45
N PHE A 34 1.21 15.82 1.76
CA PHE A 34 2.63 15.51 1.86
C PHE A 34 3.36 15.85 0.55
N VAL A 35 3.43 17.14 0.22
CA VAL A 35 4.14 17.60 -0.98
C VAL A 35 5.65 17.56 -0.73
N PRO A 36 6.45 16.84 -1.55
CA PRO A 36 7.90 16.77 -1.37
C PRO A 36 8.55 18.17 -1.36
N GLY A 37 9.39 18.43 -0.36
CA GLY A 37 10.10 19.71 -0.21
C GLY A 37 9.28 20.84 0.41
N GLU A 38 8.00 20.62 0.71
CA GLU A 38 7.12 21.62 1.35
C GLU A 38 6.73 21.21 2.78
N ARG A 39 6.23 22.19 3.55
CA ARG A 39 5.63 21.92 4.86
C ARG A 39 4.37 21.07 4.68
N HIS A 40 4.15 20.14 5.62
CA HIS A 40 2.92 19.37 5.68
C HIS A 40 1.71 20.28 5.82
N ARG A 41 0.61 19.87 5.19
CA ARG A 41 -0.63 20.64 5.15
C ARG A 41 -1.72 19.94 5.93
N TRP A 42 -2.43 20.69 6.75
CA TRP A 42 -3.39 20.17 7.71
C TRP A 42 -4.79 20.71 7.48
N GLU A 43 -5.77 20.02 8.05
CA GLU A 43 -7.13 20.54 8.24
C GLU A 43 -7.16 21.71 9.23
N GLY A 44 -8.27 22.44 9.24
CA GLY A 44 -8.57 23.50 10.19
C GLY A 44 -9.55 24.55 9.65
N TRP A 45 -9.53 24.83 8.35
CA TRP A 45 -10.46 25.76 7.70
C TRP A 45 -10.99 25.25 6.35
N GLU A 46 -11.16 23.95 6.21
CA GLU A 46 -11.80 23.32 5.07
C GLU A 46 -13.31 23.49 5.09
N ASP A 47 -13.96 23.32 3.94
CA ASP A 47 -15.41 23.14 3.88
C ASP A 47 -16.22 24.36 4.37
N SER A 48 -15.63 25.56 4.27
CA SER A 48 -16.36 26.81 4.45
C SER A 48 -17.16 27.13 3.19
N ALA A 49 -18.38 27.65 3.37
CA ALA A 49 -19.29 27.91 2.25
C ALA A 49 -19.84 29.33 2.30
N VAL A 50 -19.86 30.01 1.15
CA VAL A 50 -20.49 31.33 0.97
C VAL A 50 -21.43 31.29 -0.23
N PRO A 51 -22.38 32.24 -0.38
CA PRO A 51 -23.16 32.35 -1.61
C PRO A 51 -22.24 32.37 -2.86
N PRO A 52 -22.51 31.57 -3.90
CA PRO A 52 -21.59 31.41 -5.05
C PRO A 52 -21.19 32.74 -5.72
N GLU A 53 -22.10 33.71 -5.78
CA GLU A 53 -21.86 35.04 -6.33
C GLU A 53 -20.86 35.88 -5.52
N LYS A 54 -20.64 35.53 -4.25
CA LYS A 54 -19.66 36.15 -3.34
C LYS A 54 -18.34 35.39 -3.25
N LEU A 55 -18.28 34.16 -3.78
CA LEU A 55 -17.13 33.25 -3.64
C LEU A 55 -15.79 33.90 -4.07
N GLY A 56 -15.78 34.62 -5.20
CA GLY A 56 -14.55 35.24 -5.68
C GLY A 56 -13.99 36.32 -4.74
N GLN A 57 -14.86 37.09 -4.07
CA GLN A 57 -14.43 38.10 -3.09
C GLN A 57 -13.97 37.43 -1.79
N TYR A 58 -14.73 36.44 -1.32
CA TYR A 58 -14.36 35.61 -0.17
C TYR A 58 -12.97 34.98 -0.33
N LEU A 59 -12.70 34.35 -1.48
CA LEU A 59 -11.40 33.71 -1.74
C LEU A 59 -10.24 34.70 -1.74
N ARG A 60 -10.43 35.94 -2.22
CA ARG A 60 -9.38 36.96 -2.20
C ARG A 60 -9.06 37.41 -0.78
N ASP A 61 -10.07 37.68 0.03
CA ASP A 61 -9.89 38.07 1.43
C ASP A 61 -9.26 36.92 2.23
N LEU A 62 -9.73 35.69 2.04
CA LEU A 62 -9.19 34.50 2.70
C LEU A 62 -7.74 34.22 2.29
N LEU A 63 -7.40 34.32 1.00
CA LEU A 63 -6.02 34.16 0.53
C LEU A 63 -5.10 35.26 1.06
N HIS A 64 -5.61 36.49 1.20
CA HIS A 64 -4.85 37.57 1.85
C HIS A 64 -4.53 37.23 3.31
N LEU A 65 -5.51 36.71 4.06
CA LEU A 65 -5.31 36.23 5.43
C LEU A 65 -4.32 35.06 5.52
N ILE A 66 -4.43 34.07 4.63
CA ILE A 66 -3.49 32.94 4.57
C ILE A 66 -2.05 33.46 4.36
N ASN A 67 -1.88 34.41 3.44
CA ASN A 67 -0.58 35.01 3.15
C ASN A 67 -0.04 35.86 4.30
N SER A 68 -0.89 36.58 5.05
CA SER A 68 -0.44 37.41 6.18
C SER A 68 0.14 36.58 7.32
N TYR A 69 -0.32 35.33 7.48
CA TYR A 69 0.23 34.36 8.41
C TYR A 69 1.45 33.58 7.86
N GLY A 70 1.83 33.82 6.59
CA GLY A 70 2.90 33.09 5.91
C GLY A 70 2.53 31.62 5.62
N TYR A 71 1.22 31.33 5.55
CA TYR A 71 0.73 29.99 5.20
C TYR A 71 0.54 29.85 3.68
N SER A 72 0.43 28.61 3.23
CA SER A 72 0.07 28.27 1.85
C SER A 72 -0.99 27.19 1.84
N THR A 73 -1.80 27.17 0.78
CA THR A 73 -2.84 26.15 0.62
C THR A 73 -3.20 25.89 -0.83
N PRO A 74 -3.43 24.64 -1.24
CA PRO A 74 -4.21 24.34 -2.42
C PRO A 74 -5.70 24.51 -2.10
N ILE A 75 -6.45 24.98 -3.10
CA ILE A 75 -7.89 25.17 -2.99
C ILE A 75 -8.58 24.19 -3.93
N TYR A 76 -9.52 23.42 -3.40
CA TYR A 76 -10.33 22.47 -4.16
C TYR A 76 -11.73 22.42 -3.55
N GLY A 77 -12.72 21.90 -4.27
CA GLY A 77 -14.05 21.73 -3.72
C GLY A 77 -15.18 21.93 -4.68
N HIS A 78 -16.30 22.36 -4.13
CA HIS A 78 -17.56 22.51 -4.83
C HIS A 78 -17.82 23.98 -5.11
N PHE A 79 -16.98 24.58 -5.95
CA PHE A 79 -17.04 26.02 -6.27
C PHE A 79 -18.42 26.46 -6.77
N GLY A 80 -19.14 25.59 -7.50
CA GLY A 80 -20.52 25.86 -7.95
C GLY A 80 -21.54 25.99 -6.81
N GLN A 81 -21.24 25.45 -5.63
CA GLN A 81 -22.03 25.56 -4.40
C GLN A 81 -21.44 26.59 -3.43
N GLY A 82 -20.35 27.27 -3.82
CA GLY A 82 -19.66 28.22 -2.96
C GLY A 82 -18.89 27.58 -1.79
N CYS A 83 -18.75 26.25 -1.78
CA CYS A 83 -18.03 25.50 -0.75
C CYS A 83 -16.59 25.20 -1.15
N VAL A 84 -15.66 25.47 -0.25
CA VAL A 84 -14.22 25.45 -0.49
C VAL A 84 -13.50 24.59 0.55
N HIS A 85 -12.73 23.62 0.10
CA HIS A 85 -11.81 22.85 0.93
C HIS A 85 -10.36 23.30 0.71
N MET A 86 -9.58 23.15 1.77
CA MET A 86 -8.20 23.57 1.80
C MET A 86 -7.39 22.69 2.74
N ARG A 87 -6.08 22.67 2.52
CA ARG A 87 -5.09 22.05 3.40
C ARG A 87 -4.00 23.08 3.66
N ILE A 88 -3.91 23.58 4.88
CA ILE A 88 -3.10 24.76 5.18
C ILE A 88 -1.81 24.34 5.90
N THR A 89 -0.69 24.98 5.59
CA THR A 89 0.61 24.74 6.25
C THR A 89 0.66 25.28 7.70
N PHE A 90 -0.32 24.92 8.53
CA PHE A 90 -0.31 25.23 9.96
C PHE A 90 0.90 24.60 10.66
N ASP A 91 1.39 25.28 11.70
CA ASP A 91 2.42 24.76 12.58
C ASP A 91 1.77 24.34 13.91
N PHE A 92 1.59 23.04 14.10
CA PHE A 92 1.09 22.48 15.37
C PHE A 92 2.21 22.05 16.33
N THR A 93 3.46 22.16 15.89
CA THR A 93 4.62 21.71 16.68
C THR A 93 5.16 22.79 17.60
N SER A 94 4.81 24.06 17.38
CA SER A 94 5.20 25.17 18.25
C SER A 94 4.00 25.80 18.96
N ALA A 95 4.21 26.27 20.20
CA ALA A 95 3.18 26.99 20.96
C ALA A 95 2.70 28.25 20.23
N GLN A 96 3.61 28.97 19.57
CA GLN A 96 3.26 30.13 18.75
C GLN A 96 2.44 29.74 17.52
N GLY A 97 2.77 28.62 16.87
CA GLY A 97 2.02 28.08 15.74
C GLY A 97 0.58 27.71 16.10
N VAL A 98 0.39 27.06 17.26
CA VAL A 98 -0.95 26.76 17.80
C VAL A 98 -1.73 28.04 18.14
N ALA A 99 -1.08 29.04 18.73
CA ALA A 99 -1.72 30.33 18.99
C ALA A 99 -2.10 31.07 17.70
N ASN A 100 -1.22 31.03 16.68
CA ASN A 100 -1.49 31.57 15.35
C ASN A 100 -2.68 30.86 14.68
N PHE A 101 -2.73 29.53 14.76
CA PHE A 101 -3.85 28.73 14.27
C PHE A 101 -5.18 29.19 14.88
N ARG A 102 -5.23 29.33 16.21
CA ARG A 102 -6.44 29.76 16.91
C ARG A 102 -6.92 31.15 16.48
N ARG A 103 -6.01 32.11 16.30
CA ARG A 103 -6.33 33.46 15.79
C ARG A 103 -6.78 33.42 14.33
N PHE A 104 -6.09 32.64 13.50
CA PHE A 104 -6.45 32.45 12.10
C PHE A 104 -7.89 31.95 11.95
N LEU A 105 -8.31 30.98 12.77
CA LEU A 105 -9.70 30.49 12.74
C LEU A 105 -10.73 31.58 13.08
N GLU A 106 -10.43 32.46 14.03
CA GLU A 106 -11.32 33.57 14.37
C GLU A 106 -11.41 34.59 13.24
N GLU A 107 -10.27 35.00 12.68
CA GLU A 107 -10.22 35.96 11.58
C GLU A 107 -10.88 35.39 10.31
N ALA A 108 -10.65 34.12 10.00
CA ALA A 108 -11.29 33.45 8.89
C ALA A 108 -12.81 33.33 9.09
N ALA A 109 -13.27 33.14 10.33
CA ALA A 109 -14.69 33.17 10.68
C ALA A 109 -15.31 34.55 10.43
N GLU A 110 -14.65 35.64 10.83
CA GLU A 110 -15.14 37.00 10.54
C GLU A 110 -15.24 37.27 9.03
N ILE A 111 -14.26 36.80 8.24
CA ILE A 111 -14.32 36.88 6.78
C ILE A 111 -15.52 36.10 6.24
N CYS A 112 -15.74 34.86 6.70
CA CYS A 112 -16.87 34.06 6.23
C CYS A 112 -18.23 34.71 6.58
N LEU A 113 -18.39 35.23 7.81
CA LEU A 113 -19.60 35.95 8.25
C LEU A 113 -19.83 37.23 7.44
N LYS A 114 -18.79 37.99 7.12
CA LYS A 114 -18.87 39.20 6.25
C LYS A 114 -19.56 38.88 4.92
N TYR A 115 -19.36 37.69 4.37
CA TYR A 115 -19.99 37.26 3.12
C TYR A 115 -21.33 36.51 3.33
N GLY A 116 -21.78 36.34 4.57
CA GLY A 116 -23.00 35.60 4.93
C GLY A 116 -22.84 34.10 4.73
N GLY A 117 -21.66 33.56 4.99
CA GLY A 117 -21.34 32.15 4.82
C GLY A 117 -21.54 31.30 6.09
N SER A 118 -21.31 30.00 5.91
CA SER A 118 -21.21 28.99 6.97
C SER A 118 -19.76 28.58 7.16
N PHE A 119 -19.36 28.35 8.41
CA PHE A 119 -18.02 27.85 8.73
C PHE A 119 -17.83 26.41 8.27
N SER A 120 -18.92 25.63 8.15
CA SER A 120 -18.89 24.22 7.77
C SER A 120 -20.10 23.88 6.91
N GLY A 121 -19.91 23.12 5.82
CA GLY A 121 -20.98 22.54 5.01
C GLY A 121 -21.26 21.06 5.30
N GLU A 122 -20.24 20.33 5.75
CA GLU A 122 -20.17 18.88 5.92
C GLU A 122 -19.18 18.47 7.05
N HIS A 123 -18.03 19.13 7.18
CA HIS A 123 -16.88 18.67 7.97
C HIS A 123 -16.52 19.58 9.15
N GLY A 124 -16.01 18.99 10.23
CA GLY A 124 -15.41 19.77 11.33
C GLY A 124 -16.41 20.54 12.20
N ASP A 125 -17.71 20.37 11.96
CA ASP A 125 -18.76 20.91 12.80
C ASP A 125 -18.81 20.21 14.17
N GLY A 126 -19.12 20.98 15.21
CA GLY A 126 -19.38 20.46 16.56
C GLY A 126 -18.18 20.07 17.42
N GLN A 127 -16.95 19.99 16.88
CA GLN A 127 -15.73 19.83 17.69
C GLN A 127 -14.63 20.80 17.23
N ALA A 128 -14.02 20.54 16.07
CA ALA A 128 -12.86 21.31 15.58
C ALA A 128 -13.16 22.81 15.46
N ARG A 129 -14.38 23.17 15.04
CA ARG A 129 -14.86 24.55 14.94
C ARG A 129 -16.05 24.85 15.84
N GLY A 130 -16.36 23.95 16.78
CA GLY A 130 -17.50 24.07 17.68
C GLY A 130 -17.48 25.41 18.43
N PHE A 131 -16.30 25.84 18.89
CA PHE A 131 -16.15 27.11 19.61
C PHE A 131 -16.61 28.36 18.83
N LEU A 132 -16.70 28.28 17.49
CA LEU A 132 -17.16 29.38 16.63
C LEU A 132 -18.67 29.37 16.42
N LEU A 133 -19.39 28.28 16.70
CA LEU A 133 -20.83 28.17 16.42
C LEU A 133 -21.68 29.29 17.04
N PRO A 134 -21.41 29.77 18.27
CA PRO A 134 -22.14 30.91 18.82
C PRO A 134 -21.99 32.20 18.00
N LYS A 135 -20.86 32.39 17.29
CA LYS A 135 -20.69 33.54 16.38
C LYS A 135 -21.57 33.41 15.13
N MET A 136 -21.78 32.19 14.62
CA MET A 136 -22.54 31.95 13.40
C MET A 136 -24.05 31.98 13.64
N PHE A 137 -24.51 31.30 14.68
CA PHE A 137 -25.93 31.11 14.95
C PHE A 137 -26.50 32.16 15.90
N GLY A 138 -25.65 32.81 16.69
CA GLY A 138 -26.08 33.76 17.71
C GLY A 138 -26.78 33.08 18.90
N PRO A 139 -27.11 33.86 19.94
CA PRO A 139 -27.61 33.32 21.20
C PRO A 139 -28.97 32.64 21.08
N GLU A 140 -29.88 33.17 20.24
CA GLU A 140 -31.25 32.65 20.09
C GLU A 140 -31.27 31.25 19.48
N LEU A 141 -30.60 31.05 18.34
CA LEU A 141 -30.55 29.73 17.70
C LEU A 141 -29.73 28.73 18.52
N MET A 142 -28.65 29.19 19.18
CA MET A 142 -27.92 28.33 20.11
C MET A 142 -28.80 27.86 21.27
N GLU A 143 -29.68 28.70 21.80
CA GLU A 143 -30.64 28.30 22.84
C GLU A 143 -31.69 27.33 22.28
N ALA A 144 -32.25 27.61 21.11
CA ALA A 144 -33.18 26.69 20.46
C ALA A 144 -32.55 25.30 20.23
N PHE A 145 -31.27 25.24 19.87
CA PHE A 145 -30.56 23.96 19.73
C PHE A 145 -30.37 23.25 21.08
N ARG A 146 -30.13 23.98 22.17
CA ARG A 146 -30.08 23.40 23.53
C ARG A 146 -31.42 22.83 23.94
N GLU A 147 -32.49 23.60 23.80
CA GLU A 147 -33.85 23.16 24.13
C GLU A 147 -34.23 21.92 23.33
N PHE A 148 -33.98 21.95 22.01
CA PHE A 148 -34.23 20.80 21.15
C PHE A 148 -33.44 19.57 21.61
N LYS A 149 -32.15 19.70 21.90
CA LYS A 149 -31.34 18.59 22.41
C LYS A 149 -31.87 18.07 23.74
N ALA A 150 -32.25 18.94 24.68
CA ALA A 150 -32.75 18.55 25.99
C ALA A 150 -34.08 17.78 25.93
N LEU A 151 -34.94 18.07 24.94
CA LEU A 151 -36.19 17.34 24.75
C LEU A 151 -35.97 15.88 24.34
N TRP A 152 -34.94 15.61 23.52
CA TRP A 152 -34.67 14.27 22.98
C TRP A 152 -33.58 13.50 23.75
N ASP A 153 -32.70 14.21 24.44
CA ASP A 153 -31.58 13.68 25.22
C ASP A 153 -31.50 14.37 26.59
N PRO A 154 -32.52 14.17 27.46
CA PRO A 154 -32.65 14.90 28.73
C PRO A 154 -31.52 14.60 29.72
N THR A 155 -30.81 13.49 29.55
CA THR A 155 -29.63 13.11 30.37
C THR A 155 -28.31 13.51 29.72
N ASN A 156 -28.33 14.13 28.54
CA ASN A 156 -27.15 14.52 27.76
C ASN A 156 -26.19 13.34 27.47
N ALA A 157 -26.72 12.14 27.25
CA ALA A 157 -25.92 10.95 26.97
C ALA A 157 -25.52 10.83 25.49
N MET A 158 -26.23 11.50 24.57
CA MET A 158 -25.99 11.42 23.13
C MET A 158 -25.06 12.54 22.65
N ASN A 159 -23.77 12.24 22.52
CA ASN A 159 -22.72 13.19 22.07
C ASN A 159 -22.64 14.48 22.90
N PRO A 160 -22.40 14.39 24.21
CA PRO A 160 -22.28 15.58 25.07
C PRO A 160 -21.19 16.54 24.57
N GLY A 161 -21.51 17.83 24.55
CA GLY A 161 -20.58 18.89 24.17
C GLY A 161 -20.30 19.04 22.67
N LYS A 162 -20.82 18.15 21.82
CA LYS A 162 -20.70 18.30 20.37
C LYS A 162 -21.87 19.12 19.84
N MET A 163 -21.58 20.14 19.01
CA MET A 163 -22.53 21.11 18.43
C MET A 163 -23.23 22.02 19.45
N ILE A 164 -23.66 21.45 20.58
CA ILE A 164 -24.36 22.13 21.68
C ILE A 164 -23.38 22.37 22.82
N ASP A 165 -23.28 23.62 23.24
CA ASP A 165 -22.30 24.11 24.23
C ASP A 165 -20.84 23.68 23.98
N PRO A 166 -20.34 23.72 22.73
CA PRO A 166 -19.01 23.23 22.40
C PRO A 166 -17.90 24.07 23.03
N VAL A 167 -18.11 25.38 23.24
CA VAL A 167 -17.09 26.31 23.80
C VAL A 167 -16.62 25.88 25.21
N ARG A 168 -17.47 25.17 25.96
CA ARG A 168 -17.15 24.73 27.32
C ARG A 168 -16.29 23.46 27.36
N ILE A 169 -16.16 22.76 26.23
CA ILE A 169 -15.65 21.38 26.16
C ILE A 169 -14.57 21.22 25.08
N TYR A 170 -14.62 22.01 24.01
CA TYR A 170 -13.73 21.91 22.86
C TYR A 170 -13.24 23.30 22.45
N ASP A 171 -12.01 23.64 22.84
CA ASP A 171 -11.24 24.68 22.15
C ASP A 171 -10.43 24.06 21.00
N ALA A 172 -10.22 24.81 19.91
CA ALA A 172 -9.48 24.32 18.74
C ALA A 172 -7.99 24.03 19.01
N THR A 173 -7.44 24.54 20.11
CA THR A 173 -6.07 24.27 20.53
C THR A 173 -5.92 23.06 21.45
N GLU A 174 -7.04 22.45 21.87
CA GLU A 174 -7.06 21.31 22.78
C GLU A 174 -7.21 19.99 22.02
N ASN A 175 -6.82 18.87 22.67
CA ASN A 175 -6.98 17.51 22.14
C ASN A 175 -6.41 17.29 20.73
N GLN A 176 -5.40 18.08 20.35
CA GLN A 176 -4.76 17.94 19.05
C GLN A 176 -4.01 16.61 18.99
N ARG A 177 -4.15 15.90 17.86
CA ARG A 177 -3.39 14.67 17.62
C ARG A 177 -1.87 14.91 17.69
N ILE A 178 -1.42 16.05 17.20
CA ILE A 178 -0.03 16.50 17.29
C ILE A 178 -0.08 17.91 17.85
N GLY A 179 0.68 18.16 18.91
CA GLY A 179 0.80 19.46 19.55
C GLY A 179 2.23 19.75 19.99
N PRO A 180 2.49 20.89 20.66
CA PRO A 180 3.84 21.29 21.07
C PRO A 180 4.52 20.33 22.05
N ALA A 181 3.73 19.55 22.79
CA ALA A 181 4.23 18.52 23.71
C ALA A 181 4.43 17.15 23.03
N TYR A 182 4.10 17.01 21.74
CA TYR A 182 4.22 15.75 21.02
C TYR A 182 5.71 15.39 20.83
N SER A 183 6.16 14.37 21.55
CA SER A 183 7.53 13.88 21.53
C SER A 183 7.54 12.35 21.40
N PRO A 184 7.25 11.80 20.21
CA PRO A 184 7.16 10.36 20.02
C PRO A 184 8.51 9.68 20.17
N ALA A 185 8.51 8.39 20.47
CA ALA A 185 9.73 7.60 20.48
C ALA A 185 10.41 7.59 19.09
N THR A 186 11.74 7.75 19.07
CA THR A 186 12.58 7.64 17.87
C THR A 186 13.45 6.38 17.96
N PRO A 187 12.87 5.18 17.77
CA PRO A 187 13.61 3.93 17.85
C PRO A 187 14.71 3.87 16.78
N LYS A 188 15.76 3.08 17.03
CA LYS A 188 16.63 2.61 15.95
C LYS A 188 15.84 1.63 15.09
N THR A 189 15.74 1.91 13.81
CA THR A 189 14.99 1.11 12.84
C THR A 189 15.91 0.31 11.91
N TRP A 190 15.35 -0.72 11.28
CA TRP A 190 16.01 -1.46 10.20
C TRP A 190 15.85 -0.76 8.85
N PHE A 191 14.66 -0.22 8.58
CA PHE A 191 14.40 0.59 7.40
C PHE A 191 14.80 2.05 7.61
N THR A 192 15.03 2.75 6.50
CA THR A 192 15.53 4.13 6.48
C THR A 192 14.44 5.18 6.30
N TYR A 193 13.18 4.82 6.04
CA TYR A 193 12.04 5.73 5.88
C TYR A 193 12.35 7.02 5.07
N PRO A 194 12.83 6.90 3.81
CA PRO A 194 13.34 8.04 3.05
C PRO A 194 12.28 9.11 2.76
N GLY A 195 10.99 8.73 2.71
CA GLY A 195 9.87 9.66 2.49
C GLY A 195 9.36 10.35 3.75
N ASP A 196 9.90 10.02 4.92
CA ASP A 196 9.39 10.43 6.23
C ASP A 196 10.54 10.91 7.14
N ASN A 197 11.47 11.69 6.58
CA ASN A 197 12.63 12.28 7.28
C ASN A 197 13.52 11.26 8.03
N GLY A 198 13.53 10.00 7.61
CA GLY A 198 14.31 8.97 8.29
C GLY A 198 13.65 8.36 9.52
N LEU A 199 12.40 8.71 9.82
CA LEU A 199 11.75 8.39 11.10
C LEU A 199 10.50 7.54 10.93
N PHE A 200 10.45 6.40 11.63
CA PHE A 200 9.23 5.60 11.71
C PHE A 200 8.07 6.34 12.39
N SER A 201 8.36 7.17 13.40
CA SER A 201 7.35 8.01 14.04
C SER A 201 6.74 9.03 13.09
N ALA A 202 7.52 9.62 12.20
CA ALA A 202 6.98 10.48 11.15
C ALA A 202 6.11 9.66 10.17
N ALA A 203 6.54 8.46 9.79
CA ALA A 203 5.77 7.61 8.90
C ALA A 203 4.36 7.29 9.45
N THR A 204 4.22 6.97 10.74
CA THR A 204 2.90 6.67 11.32
C THR A 204 1.93 7.86 11.35
N THR A 205 2.43 9.10 11.20
CA THR A 205 1.60 10.31 11.08
C THR A 205 0.99 10.49 9.68
N ARG A 206 1.43 9.73 8.66
CA ARG A 206 0.93 9.85 7.28
C ARG A 206 -0.57 9.67 7.12
N CYS A 207 -1.19 8.84 7.97
CA CYS A 207 -2.62 8.60 7.87
C CYS A 207 -3.44 9.83 8.31
N VAL A 208 -4.12 10.48 7.36
CA VAL A 208 -5.01 11.63 7.58
C VAL A 208 -6.50 11.27 7.72
N GLY A 209 -6.82 10.00 7.99
CA GLY A 209 -8.17 9.59 8.38
C GLY A 209 -9.24 9.46 7.28
N VAL A 210 -8.89 9.69 6.00
CA VAL A 210 -9.82 9.69 4.83
C VAL A 210 -10.69 8.44 4.65
N GLY A 211 -10.37 7.32 5.29
CA GLY A 211 -11.23 6.13 5.24
C GLY A 211 -11.23 5.38 3.91
N ALA A 212 -10.36 5.70 2.94
CA ALA A 212 -10.26 4.97 1.67
C ALA A 212 -10.01 3.45 1.84
N CYS A 213 -9.42 3.05 2.97
CA CYS A 213 -9.20 1.65 3.33
C CYS A 213 -10.45 0.92 3.87
N ARG A 214 -11.59 1.60 4.01
CA ARG A 214 -12.87 1.04 4.48
C ARG A 214 -13.83 0.64 3.37
N LYS A 215 -13.41 0.76 2.11
CA LYS A 215 -14.17 0.25 0.98
C LYS A 215 -14.38 -1.26 1.10
N VAL A 216 -15.46 -1.74 0.48
CA VAL A 216 -16.02 -3.07 0.77
C VAL A 216 -16.19 -3.94 -0.46
N ASP A 217 -16.01 -3.36 -1.63
CA ASP A 217 -16.55 -3.78 -2.92
C ASP A 217 -15.52 -3.66 -4.06
N GLN A 218 -14.50 -2.81 -3.92
CA GLN A 218 -13.53 -2.51 -4.97
C GLN A 218 -12.13 -2.12 -4.45
N GLY A 219 -11.10 -2.33 -5.29
CA GLY A 219 -9.67 -2.08 -5.05
C GLY A 219 -8.99 -2.82 -3.87
N THR A 220 -7.72 -3.17 -4.01
CA THR A 220 -7.09 -4.25 -3.23
C THR A 220 -6.86 -3.89 -1.77
N MET A 221 -6.84 -2.61 -1.42
CA MET A 221 -6.76 -2.14 -0.03
C MET A 221 -8.17 -2.08 0.61
N CYS A 222 -8.48 -2.70 1.74
CA CYS A 222 -7.68 -3.49 2.64
C CYS A 222 -8.43 -4.81 2.89
N PRO A 223 -7.92 -5.97 2.43
CA PRO A 223 -8.72 -7.18 2.33
C PRO A 223 -9.13 -7.72 3.71
N SER A 224 -8.31 -7.49 4.73
CA SER A 224 -8.66 -7.83 6.11
C SER A 224 -9.87 -7.03 6.61
N TYR A 225 -9.94 -5.72 6.35
CA TYR A 225 -11.12 -4.93 6.70
C TYR A 225 -12.34 -5.35 5.89
N MET A 226 -12.16 -5.65 4.61
CA MET A 226 -13.25 -6.12 3.76
C MET A 226 -13.88 -7.41 4.30
N ALA A 227 -13.05 -8.30 4.86
CA ALA A 227 -13.48 -9.55 5.47
C ALA A 227 -14.08 -9.36 6.87
N THR A 228 -13.42 -8.61 7.76
CA THR A 228 -13.80 -8.54 9.17
C THR A 228 -14.74 -7.40 9.52
N ARG A 229 -14.77 -6.32 8.72
CA ARG A 229 -15.46 -5.04 9.00
C ARG A 229 -14.98 -4.27 10.25
N GLU A 230 -14.06 -4.84 11.00
CA GLU A 230 -13.45 -4.22 12.18
C GLU A 230 -12.39 -3.16 11.84
N GLU A 231 -12.51 -1.98 12.45
CA GLU A 231 -11.64 -0.83 12.18
C GLU A 231 -10.16 -1.12 12.42
N LYS A 232 -9.81 -1.91 13.45
CA LYS A 232 -8.43 -2.28 13.76
C LYS A 232 -7.72 -3.03 12.61
N HIS A 233 -8.49 -3.68 11.72
CA HIS A 233 -7.96 -4.37 10.54
C HIS A 233 -7.94 -3.50 9.28
N SER A 234 -8.29 -2.23 9.37
CA SER A 234 -8.13 -1.25 8.29
C SER A 234 -6.72 -0.66 8.30
N THR A 235 -6.28 -0.09 7.17
CA THR A 235 -5.00 0.63 7.11
C THR A 235 -4.97 1.80 8.10
N ARG A 236 -6.06 2.56 8.22
CA ARG A 236 -6.11 3.71 9.15
C ARG A 236 -6.13 3.26 10.61
N GLY A 237 -6.81 2.17 10.94
CA GLY A 237 -6.84 1.61 12.29
C GLY A 237 -5.43 1.17 12.73
N ARG A 238 -4.73 0.42 11.88
CA ARG A 238 -3.33 0.02 12.14
C ARG A 238 -2.39 1.22 12.24
N ALA A 239 -2.55 2.21 11.36
CA ALA A 239 -1.74 3.42 11.39
C ALA A 239 -1.95 4.19 12.71
N HIS A 240 -3.19 4.28 13.17
CA HIS A 240 -3.52 4.93 14.44
C HIS A 240 -2.96 4.16 15.65
N LEU A 241 -3.09 2.83 15.67
CA LEU A 241 -2.51 2.00 16.73
C LEU A 241 -0.97 2.15 16.81
N LEU A 242 -0.28 2.14 15.67
CA LEU A 242 1.17 2.36 15.63
C LEU A 242 1.56 3.78 16.05
N PHE A 243 0.75 4.78 15.70
CA PHE A 243 0.93 6.15 16.16
C PHE A 243 0.81 6.26 17.69
N GLU A 244 -0.28 5.75 18.28
CA GLU A 244 -0.53 5.75 19.74
C GLU A 244 0.56 4.96 20.50
N MET A 245 1.05 3.87 19.91
CA MET A 245 2.15 3.07 20.46
C MET A 245 3.47 3.87 20.58
N LEU A 246 3.78 4.69 19.57
CA LEU A 246 4.99 5.50 19.55
C LEU A 246 4.86 6.74 20.43
N GLU A 247 3.67 7.34 20.47
CA GLU A 247 3.33 8.47 21.35
C GLU A 247 3.41 8.03 22.83
N GLY A 248 2.74 6.94 23.20
CA GLY A 248 2.92 6.23 24.47
C GLY A 248 2.06 6.70 25.65
N THR A 249 1.07 7.57 25.43
CA THR A 249 0.09 8.00 26.43
C THR A 249 -0.95 6.91 26.68
N THR A 250 -1.52 6.36 25.61
CA THR A 250 -2.56 5.31 25.68
C THR A 250 -1.96 3.90 25.73
N ILE A 251 -1.05 3.59 24.79
CA ILE A 251 -0.42 2.27 24.66
C ILE A 251 0.95 2.29 25.33
N LYS A 252 1.04 1.79 26.56
CA LYS A 252 2.21 1.95 27.45
C LYS A 252 3.29 0.89 27.29
N ASP A 253 2.90 -0.32 26.90
CA ASP A 253 3.77 -1.47 26.63
C ASP A 253 4.45 -1.41 25.25
N ARG A 254 4.14 -0.39 24.44
CA ARG A 254 4.84 -0.03 23.20
C ARG A 254 5.02 -1.24 22.27
N TRP A 255 6.26 -1.61 21.95
CA TRP A 255 6.61 -2.71 21.05
C TRP A 255 6.20 -4.09 21.53
N LEU A 256 5.82 -4.23 22.80
CA LEU A 256 5.37 -5.51 23.38
C LEU A 256 3.85 -5.64 23.35
N ASN A 257 3.13 -4.66 22.80
CA ASN A 257 1.67 -4.64 22.83
C ASN A 257 1.05 -5.71 21.91
N GLU A 258 0.30 -6.62 22.53
CA GLU A 258 -0.40 -7.72 21.85
C GLU A 258 -1.51 -7.22 20.92
N GLU A 259 -2.25 -6.17 21.29
CA GLU A 259 -3.35 -5.62 20.47
C GLU A 259 -2.84 -5.00 19.16
N VAL A 260 -1.68 -4.31 19.21
CA VAL A 260 -1.00 -3.81 18.02
C VAL A 260 -0.53 -4.99 17.15
N ARG A 261 0.07 -6.02 17.75
CA ARG A 261 0.47 -7.23 17.02
C ARG A 261 -0.73 -7.88 16.33
N ASP A 262 -1.84 -8.08 17.04
CA ASP A 262 -3.03 -8.74 16.53
C ASP A 262 -3.69 -7.95 15.40
N ALA A 263 -3.73 -6.62 15.50
CA ALA A 263 -4.19 -5.77 14.42
C ALA A 263 -3.33 -5.95 13.14
N LEU A 264 -2.02 -6.12 13.30
CA LEU A 264 -1.06 -6.31 12.20
C LEU A 264 -1.03 -7.75 11.68
N ASP A 265 -1.42 -8.75 12.47
CA ASP A 265 -1.33 -10.17 12.10
C ASP A 265 -2.09 -10.46 10.80
N LEU A 266 -3.36 -10.01 10.71
CA LEU A 266 -4.21 -10.15 9.52
C LEU A 266 -3.79 -9.27 8.31
N CYS A 267 -2.75 -8.45 8.44
CA CYS A 267 -2.22 -7.71 7.30
C CYS A 267 -1.46 -8.68 6.36
N LEU A 268 -1.95 -8.81 5.12
CA LEU A 268 -1.34 -9.66 4.09
C LEU A 268 -0.05 -9.08 3.48
N SER A 269 0.45 -7.95 3.98
CA SER A 269 1.66 -7.27 3.47
C SER A 269 1.65 -7.07 1.95
N CYS A 270 0.46 -6.83 1.36
CA CYS A 270 0.25 -6.78 -0.09
C CYS A 270 0.67 -5.46 -0.77
N LYS A 271 1.06 -4.46 0.06
CA LYS A 271 1.39 -3.09 -0.34
C LYS A 271 0.33 -2.31 -1.11
N ALA A 272 -0.92 -2.79 -1.19
CA ALA A 272 -1.99 -2.04 -1.85
C ALA A 272 -2.25 -0.68 -1.19
N CYS A 273 -2.03 -0.57 0.12
CA CYS A 273 -2.11 0.71 0.82
C CYS A 273 -1.07 1.74 0.36
N LYS A 274 0.07 1.32 -0.17
CA LYS A 274 1.11 2.24 -0.65
C LYS A 274 0.65 3.04 -1.87
N THR A 275 -0.21 2.45 -2.70
CA THR A 275 -0.65 3.08 -3.96
C THR A 275 -2.13 3.44 -4.00
N GLU A 276 -2.99 2.70 -3.31
CA GLU A 276 -4.42 3.02 -3.25
C GLU A 276 -4.78 3.99 -2.12
N CYS A 277 -3.95 4.11 -1.09
CA CYS A 277 -4.11 5.17 -0.10
C CYS A 277 -3.59 6.48 -0.70
N PRO A 278 -4.36 7.58 -0.67
CA PRO A 278 -3.96 8.82 -1.32
C PRO A 278 -2.80 9.54 -0.59
N VAL A 279 -2.38 9.03 0.57
CA VAL A 279 -1.22 9.49 1.34
C VAL A 279 -0.09 8.46 1.42
N ASN A 280 -0.14 7.41 0.60
CA ASN A 280 0.94 6.42 0.41
C ASN A 280 1.42 5.72 1.69
N VAL A 281 0.50 5.29 2.55
CA VAL A 281 0.84 4.49 3.75
C VAL A 281 1.43 3.14 3.34
N ASP A 282 2.65 2.83 3.79
CA ASP A 282 3.30 1.52 3.56
C ASP A 282 3.17 0.61 4.78
N MET A 283 1.94 0.11 5.01
CA MET A 283 1.64 -0.75 6.16
C MET A 283 2.43 -2.07 6.15
N ALA A 284 2.90 -2.53 4.98
CA ALA A 284 3.70 -3.75 4.89
C ALA A 284 5.08 -3.54 5.53
N THR A 285 5.75 -2.44 5.20
CA THR A 285 7.02 -2.05 5.81
C THR A 285 6.86 -1.76 7.30
N TRP A 286 5.78 -1.08 7.70
CA TRP A 286 5.51 -0.78 9.11
C TRP A 286 5.25 -2.04 9.94
N LYS A 287 4.51 -3.01 9.41
CA LYS A 287 4.32 -4.32 10.04
C LYS A 287 5.66 -5.01 10.25
N ALA A 288 6.49 -5.06 9.20
CA ALA A 288 7.76 -5.77 9.25
C ALA A 288 8.71 -5.15 10.29
N GLU A 289 8.75 -3.81 10.39
CA GLU A 289 9.49 -3.08 11.44
C GLU A 289 8.97 -3.41 12.84
N PHE A 290 7.65 -3.33 13.05
CA PHE A 290 7.03 -3.67 14.33
C PHE A 290 7.37 -5.11 14.75
N LEU A 291 7.23 -6.08 13.85
CA LEU A 291 7.51 -7.48 14.16
C LEU A 291 8.98 -7.73 14.48
N ALA A 292 9.91 -7.00 13.86
CA ALA A 292 11.33 -7.09 14.18
C ALA A 292 11.63 -6.62 15.60
N HIS A 293 11.00 -5.52 16.02
CA HIS A 293 11.10 -5.06 17.41
C HIS A 293 10.41 -6.03 18.38
N TYR A 294 9.18 -6.44 18.10
CA TYR A 294 8.39 -7.33 18.96
C TYR A 294 9.13 -8.67 19.19
N TYR A 295 9.60 -9.33 18.13
CA TYR A 295 10.37 -10.58 18.26
C TYR A 295 11.86 -10.39 18.58
N GLY A 296 12.33 -9.15 18.70
CA GLY A 296 13.58 -8.86 19.39
C GLY A 296 13.50 -9.13 20.90
N HIS A 297 12.28 -9.12 21.45
CA HIS A 297 12.00 -9.40 22.86
C HIS A 297 11.33 -10.77 23.08
N TYR A 298 10.53 -11.24 22.13
CA TYR A 298 9.86 -12.54 22.18
C TYR A 298 10.50 -13.56 21.24
N ASN A 299 10.43 -14.85 21.61
CA ASN A 299 10.81 -15.90 20.68
C ASN A 299 9.83 -15.99 19.51
N HIS A 300 10.35 -16.09 18.28
CA HIS A 300 9.50 -16.42 17.15
C HIS A 300 8.92 -17.84 17.32
N PRO A 301 7.61 -18.02 17.04
CA PRO A 301 7.03 -19.34 16.84
C PRO A 301 7.75 -20.16 15.76
N MET A 302 7.73 -21.49 15.91
CA MET A 302 8.43 -22.41 14.98
C MET A 302 8.01 -22.24 13.52
N GLN A 303 6.74 -21.94 13.27
CA GLN A 303 6.24 -21.72 11.91
C GLN A 303 6.90 -20.51 11.22
N HIS A 304 7.37 -19.51 11.97
CA HIS A 304 8.10 -18.37 11.41
C HIS A 304 9.44 -18.81 10.82
N TYR A 305 10.17 -19.69 11.50
CA TYR A 305 11.42 -20.26 10.98
C TYR A 305 11.18 -21.20 9.79
N ALA A 306 10.10 -21.98 9.83
CA ALA A 306 9.76 -22.88 8.74
C ALA A 306 9.41 -22.14 7.45
N PHE A 307 8.58 -21.09 7.54
CA PHE A 307 8.14 -20.33 6.36
C PHE A 307 9.09 -19.19 5.98
N GLY A 308 9.67 -18.50 6.96
CA GLY A 308 10.63 -17.41 6.75
C GLY A 308 11.87 -17.85 5.98
N PHE A 309 12.41 -19.02 6.32
CA PHE A 309 13.60 -19.60 5.68
C PHE A 309 13.27 -20.75 4.72
N MET A 310 12.08 -20.74 4.11
CA MET A 310 11.64 -21.77 3.17
C MET A 310 12.64 -21.97 2.01
N ASP A 311 13.39 -20.95 1.61
CA ASP A 311 14.43 -21.08 0.58
C ASP A 311 15.55 -22.05 0.98
N ARG A 312 15.96 -22.03 2.25
CA ARG A 312 16.99 -22.93 2.79
C ARG A 312 16.44 -24.34 2.87
N TRP A 313 15.22 -24.49 3.40
CA TRP A 313 14.57 -25.80 3.50
C TRP A 313 14.33 -26.42 2.11
N ALA A 314 13.88 -25.62 1.14
CA ALA A 314 13.69 -26.07 -0.24
C ALA A 314 15.01 -26.49 -0.90
N ARG A 315 16.10 -25.73 -0.66
CA ARG A 315 17.44 -26.11 -1.13
C ARG A 315 17.93 -27.43 -0.53
N PHE A 316 17.67 -27.69 0.74
CA PHE A 316 18.02 -28.98 1.34
C PHE A 316 17.12 -30.10 0.84
N ALA A 317 15.81 -29.86 0.75
CA ALA A 317 14.82 -30.81 0.25
C ALA A 317 15.09 -31.23 -1.20
N SER A 318 15.62 -30.33 -2.04
CA SER A 318 15.95 -30.62 -3.44
C SER A 318 17.09 -31.63 -3.62
N LEU A 319 17.85 -31.95 -2.56
CA LEU A 319 18.86 -33.02 -2.61
C LEU A 319 18.21 -34.42 -2.70
N ALA A 320 17.05 -34.60 -2.08
CA ALA A 320 16.30 -35.85 -2.07
C ALA A 320 14.77 -35.60 -2.05
N PRO A 321 14.20 -35.05 -3.14
CA PRO A 321 12.80 -34.57 -3.16
C PRO A 321 11.78 -35.68 -2.91
N ARG A 322 12.08 -36.93 -3.31
CA ARG A 322 11.21 -38.09 -3.02
C ARG A 322 11.04 -38.33 -1.53
N LEU A 323 12.13 -38.22 -0.76
CA LEU A 323 12.10 -38.36 0.69
C LEU A 323 11.47 -37.13 1.34
N ALA A 324 11.80 -35.93 0.87
CA ALA A 324 11.22 -34.69 1.40
C ALA A 324 9.69 -34.60 1.20
N ASN A 325 9.16 -35.18 0.13
CA ASN A 325 7.73 -35.23 -0.14
C ASN A 325 6.97 -36.34 0.61
N LEU A 326 7.68 -37.35 1.16
CA LEU A 326 7.05 -38.52 1.79
C LEU A 326 6.17 -38.15 3.01
N PRO A 327 6.62 -37.28 3.94
CA PRO A 327 5.78 -36.87 5.08
C PRO A 327 4.48 -36.18 4.68
N GLY A 328 4.47 -35.46 3.55
CA GLY A 328 3.27 -34.80 3.03
C GLY A 328 2.24 -35.76 2.44
N LYS A 329 2.68 -36.93 1.97
CA LYS A 329 1.84 -37.98 1.34
C LYS A 329 1.22 -38.95 2.33
N ILE A 330 1.85 -39.16 3.49
CA ILE A 330 1.33 -40.05 4.54
C ILE A 330 0.36 -39.26 5.42
N GLY A 331 -0.91 -39.69 5.49
CA GLY A 331 -1.99 -38.91 6.12
C GLY A 331 -1.73 -38.50 7.57
N VAL A 332 -1.18 -39.40 8.39
CA VAL A 332 -0.88 -39.15 9.81
C VAL A 332 0.26 -38.15 9.99
N THR A 333 1.38 -38.32 9.28
CA THR A 333 2.52 -37.39 9.36
C THR A 333 2.17 -36.03 8.80
N SER A 334 1.39 -36.00 7.71
CA SER A 334 0.90 -34.78 7.08
C SER A 334 -0.02 -33.99 8.02
N ALA A 335 -0.90 -34.67 8.76
CA ALA A 335 -1.73 -34.06 9.79
C ALA A 335 -0.92 -33.52 10.98
N PHE A 336 0.07 -34.29 11.44
CA PHE A 336 0.97 -33.85 12.51
C PHE A 336 1.78 -32.61 12.12
N MET A 337 2.37 -32.59 10.92
CA MET A 337 3.11 -31.42 10.43
C MET A 337 2.22 -30.19 10.28
N ARG A 338 0.99 -30.34 9.78
CA ARG A 338 0.04 -29.21 9.70
C ARG A 338 -0.26 -28.64 11.07
N ARG A 339 -0.49 -29.50 12.07
CA ARG A 339 -0.72 -29.07 13.46
C ARG A 339 0.50 -28.35 14.03
N LEU A 340 1.69 -28.91 13.86
CA LEU A 340 2.94 -28.34 14.36
C LEU A 340 3.26 -26.96 13.75
N LEU A 341 2.97 -26.79 12.45
CA LEU A 341 3.23 -25.55 11.71
C LEU A 341 2.05 -24.57 11.68
N HIS A 342 0.99 -24.84 12.44
CA HIS A 342 -0.26 -24.06 12.43
C HIS A 342 -0.85 -23.84 11.03
N VAL A 343 -0.73 -24.84 10.16
CA VAL A 343 -1.34 -24.82 8.82
C VAL A 343 -2.77 -25.34 8.93
N ALA A 344 -3.71 -24.62 8.33
CA ALA A 344 -5.12 -25.01 8.33
C ALA A 344 -5.31 -26.47 7.85
N PRO A 345 -6.09 -27.31 8.55
CA PRO A 345 -6.19 -28.74 8.27
C PRO A 345 -6.62 -29.10 6.84
N GLN A 346 -7.37 -28.21 6.18
CA GLN A 346 -7.89 -28.37 4.83
C GLN A 346 -6.82 -28.13 3.74
N ARG A 347 -5.66 -27.59 4.11
CA ARG A 347 -4.61 -27.22 3.16
C ARG A 347 -3.73 -28.42 2.83
N LYS A 348 -3.31 -28.51 1.57
CA LYS A 348 -2.31 -29.47 1.12
C LYS A 348 -0.92 -28.84 1.23
N ILE A 349 0.07 -29.64 1.62
CA ILE A 349 1.46 -29.20 1.64
C ILE A 349 1.97 -29.26 0.20
N PRO A 350 2.52 -28.16 -0.35
CA PRO A 350 3.09 -28.15 -1.70
C PRO A 350 4.21 -29.19 -1.84
N GLN A 351 4.32 -29.80 -3.01
CA GLN A 351 5.32 -30.83 -3.29
C GLN A 351 6.55 -30.24 -3.96
N PHE A 352 7.74 -30.66 -3.52
CA PHE A 352 8.98 -30.35 -4.20
C PHE A 352 9.07 -31.07 -5.55
N ALA A 353 9.54 -30.36 -6.57
CA ALA A 353 9.77 -30.93 -7.87
C ALA A 353 10.91 -31.98 -7.82
N PRO A 354 10.87 -33.01 -8.69
CA PRO A 354 11.94 -34.01 -8.76
C PRO A 354 13.32 -33.44 -9.12
N ARG A 355 13.35 -32.30 -9.81
CA ARG A 355 14.55 -31.60 -10.26
C ARG A 355 14.30 -30.11 -10.19
N ASP A 356 15.28 -29.35 -9.69
CA ASP A 356 15.21 -27.89 -9.64
C ASP A 356 15.77 -27.27 -10.91
N PHE A 357 15.15 -26.17 -11.35
CA PHE A 357 15.48 -25.51 -12.62
C PHE A 357 16.95 -25.08 -12.70
N ARG A 358 17.47 -24.44 -11.64
CA ARG A 358 18.84 -23.93 -11.60
C ARG A 358 19.87 -25.05 -11.77
N ARG A 359 19.71 -26.17 -11.07
CA ARG A 359 20.64 -27.30 -11.18
C ARG A 359 20.61 -27.90 -12.59
N GLU A 360 19.44 -28.04 -13.19
CA GLU A 360 19.33 -28.48 -14.59
C GLU A 360 20.01 -27.50 -15.55
N TRP A 361 19.78 -26.20 -15.35
CA TRP A 361 20.41 -25.13 -16.14
C TRP A 361 21.93 -25.23 -16.13
N ASN A 362 22.52 -25.28 -14.93
CA ASN A 362 23.97 -25.34 -14.74
C ASN A 362 24.57 -26.62 -15.35
N THR A 363 23.84 -27.74 -15.28
CA THR A 363 24.28 -29.02 -15.88
C THR A 363 24.32 -28.94 -17.40
N ARG A 364 23.35 -28.25 -18.04
CA ARG A 364 23.27 -28.16 -19.51
C ARG A 364 24.18 -27.09 -20.12
N HIS A 365 24.33 -25.95 -19.47
CA HIS A 365 25.04 -24.80 -20.04
C HIS A 365 26.48 -24.64 -19.52
N GLY A 366 26.86 -25.46 -18.53
CA GLY A 366 28.14 -25.36 -17.83
C GLY A 366 28.25 -24.11 -16.95
N TRP A 367 29.28 -24.07 -16.12
CA TRP A 367 29.64 -22.84 -15.42
C TRP A 367 30.28 -21.88 -16.42
N LYS A 368 29.68 -20.70 -16.59
CA LYS A 368 30.28 -19.59 -17.33
C LYS A 368 30.39 -18.39 -16.39
N PRO A 369 31.54 -17.68 -16.37
CA PRO A 369 31.63 -16.42 -15.66
C PRO A 369 30.57 -15.45 -16.21
N ALA A 370 30.10 -14.54 -15.36
CA ALA A 370 29.03 -13.61 -15.67
C ALA A 370 29.28 -12.93 -17.02
N ASN A 371 28.46 -13.26 -18.02
CA ASN A 371 28.61 -12.73 -19.36
C ASN A 371 28.02 -11.31 -19.41
N ALA A 372 28.86 -10.30 -19.65
CA ALA A 372 28.42 -8.93 -19.86
C ALA A 372 27.63 -8.74 -21.17
N GLN A 373 27.57 -9.76 -22.03
CA GLN A 373 26.75 -9.78 -23.26
C GLN A 373 25.34 -10.37 -23.05
N ALA A 374 24.97 -10.76 -21.82
CA ALA A 374 23.61 -11.23 -21.54
C ALA A 374 22.64 -10.04 -21.44
N ASP A 375 21.52 -10.10 -22.16
CA ASP A 375 20.47 -9.10 -22.09
C ASP A 375 19.57 -9.30 -20.85
N VAL A 376 19.45 -10.56 -20.41
CA VAL A 376 18.51 -10.97 -19.36
C VAL A 376 19.17 -11.88 -18.34
N MET A 377 18.96 -11.57 -17.07
CA MET A 377 19.10 -12.51 -15.96
C MET A 377 17.73 -13.05 -15.56
N LEU A 378 17.42 -14.30 -15.92
CA LEU A 378 16.19 -14.96 -15.50
C LEU A 378 16.33 -15.40 -14.04
N TRP A 379 15.54 -14.82 -13.14
CA TRP A 379 15.64 -15.05 -11.71
C TRP A 379 14.89 -16.32 -11.27
N PRO A 380 15.57 -17.34 -10.74
CA PRO A 380 14.95 -18.56 -10.24
C PRO A 380 14.48 -18.34 -8.79
N ASP A 381 13.28 -17.78 -8.61
CA ASP A 381 12.70 -17.64 -7.28
C ASP A 381 12.47 -19.02 -6.62
N THR A 382 12.41 -19.05 -5.28
CA THR A 382 12.30 -20.29 -4.50
C THR A 382 11.15 -21.19 -4.97
N TRP A 383 10.01 -20.60 -5.31
CA TRP A 383 8.80 -21.35 -5.62
C TRP A 383 8.87 -21.98 -7.01
N ASN A 384 9.18 -21.17 -8.02
CA ASN A 384 9.31 -21.70 -9.37
C ASN A 384 10.59 -22.55 -9.52
N ASN A 385 11.66 -22.33 -8.75
CA ASN A 385 12.85 -23.17 -8.84
C ASN A 385 12.63 -24.58 -8.25
N TYR A 386 12.01 -24.67 -7.08
CA TYR A 386 11.94 -25.91 -6.30
C TYR A 386 10.59 -26.63 -6.32
N PHE A 387 9.50 -25.96 -6.68
CA PHE A 387 8.15 -26.54 -6.69
C PHE A 387 7.57 -26.63 -8.11
N HIS A 388 7.66 -25.56 -8.90
CA HIS A 388 7.10 -25.47 -10.26
C HIS A 388 8.17 -25.04 -11.30
N PRO A 389 9.22 -25.84 -11.55
CA PRO A 389 10.29 -25.52 -12.50
C PRO A 389 9.83 -25.44 -13.95
N ASP A 390 8.70 -26.07 -14.29
CA ASP A 390 8.02 -25.92 -15.58
C ASP A 390 7.76 -24.46 -15.94
N VAL A 391 7.41 -23.63 -14.95
CA VAL A 391 7.19 -22.19 -15.14
C VAL A 391 8.45 -21.46 -15.62
N LEU A 392 9.61 -21.78 -15.04
CA LEU A 392 10.91 -21.22 -15.43
C LEU A 392 11.39 -21.78 -16.78
N HIS A 393 11.14 -23.06 -17.07
CA HIS A 393 11.43 -23.64 -18.39
C HIS A 393 10.60 -22.98 -19.49
N ALA A 394 9.32 -22.73 -19.25
CA ALA A 394 8.46 -22.01 -20.19
C ALA A 394 8.96 -20.57 -20.40
N ALA A 395 9.34 -19.87 -19.33
CA ALA A 395 9.89 -18.52 -19.44
C ALA A 395 11.21 -18.50 -20.22
N HIS A 396 12.09 -19.48 -19.99
CA HIS A 396 13.32 -19.64 -20.75
C HIS A 396 13.04 -19.78 -22.25
N ARG A 397 12.13 -20.66 -22.65
CA ARG A 397 11.76 -20.84 -24.08
C ARG A 397 11.16 -19.58 -24.70
N VAL A 398 10.33 -18.86 -23.94
CA VAL A 398 9.75 -17.58 -24.40
C VAL A 398 10.84 -16.53 -24.63
N LEU A 399 11.78 -16.38 -23.69
CA LEU A 399 12.88 -15.43 -23.82
C LEU A 399 13.86 -15.83 -24.94
N GLU A 400 14.12 -17.12 -25.11
CA GLU A 400 14.94 -17.67 -26.20
C GLU A 400 14.28 -17.41 -27.56
N ALA A 401 12.97 -17.68 -27.69
CA ALA A 401 12.19 -17.36 -28.89
C ALA A 401 12.11 -15.85 -29.16
N ALA A 402 12.22 -15.01 -28.12
CA ALA A 402 12.35 -13.56 -28.24
C ALA A 402 13.78 -13.10 -28.54
N GLY A 403 14.72 -14.01 -28.81
CA GLY A 403 16.11 -13.71 -29.16
C GLY A 403 16.88 -13.02 -28.05
N ALA A 404 16.52 -13.23 -26.77
CA ALA A 404 17.24 -12.67 -25.64
C ALA A 404 18.37 -13.61 -25.20
N PRO A 405 19.64 -13.16 -25.17
CA PRO A 405 20.71 -13.89 -24.48
C PRO A 405 20.43 -13.95 -22.97
N ILE A 406 20.26 -15.17 -22.45
CA ILE A 406 19.83 -15.41 -21.07
C ILE A 406 20.98 -15.90 -20.20
N THR A 407 21.05 -15.37 -18.99
CA THR A 407 21.84 -15.92 -17.88
C THR A 407 20.95 -16.25 -16.69
N VAL A 408 21.40 -17.16 -15.84
CA VAL A 408 20.72 -17.57 -14.61
C VAL A 408 21.75 -17.56 -13.48
N PRO A 409 21.39 -17.09 -12.27
CA PRO A 409 22.21 -17.23 -11.07
C PRO A 409 22.78 -18.64 -10.89
N GLN A 410 24.11 -18.73 -10.82
CA GLN A 410 24.83 -20.01 -10.70
C GLN A 410 24.69 -20.64 -9.31
N HIS A 411 24.50 -19.81 -8.28
CA HIS A 411 24.38 -20.23 -6.89
C HIS A 411 22.99 -19.96 -6.34
N HIS A 412 22.70 -20.55 -5.18
CA HIS A 412 21.46 -20.29 -4.47
C HIS A 412 21.41 -18.86 -3.96
N VAL A 413 20.38 -18.14 -4.39
CA VAL A 413 20.04 -16.79 -3.96
C VAL A 413 18.53 -16.71 -3.79
N CYS A 414 18.07 -15.89 -2.85
CA CYS A 414 16.66 -15.70 -2.58
C CYS A 414 16.40 -14.23 -2.28
N CYS A 415 15.27 -13.70 -2.74
CA CYS A 415 14.84 -12.34 -2.40
C CYS A 415 14.50 -12.17 -0.90
N GLY A 416 14.28 -13.27 -0.17
CA GLY A 416 13.95 -13.23 1.25
C GLY A 416 12.54 -12.72 1.59
N ARG A 417 11.60 -12.65 0.62
CA ARG A 417 10.25 -12.08 0.84
C ARG A 417 9.54 -12.60 2.10
N PRO A 418 9.54 -13.90 2.45
CA PRO A 418 8.88 -14.38 3.68
C PRO A 418 9.48 -13.83 4.99
N LEU A 419 10.76 -13.42 4.99
CA LEU A 419 11.44 -12.91 6.18
C LEU A 419 10.77 -11.64 6.73
N TYR A 420 10.26 -10.79 5.86
CA TYR A 420 9.57 -9.55 6.19
C TYR A 420 8.24 -9.80 6.92
N ASP A 421 7.49 -10.84 6.53
CA ASP A 421 6.18 -11.14 7.12
C ASP A 421 6.29 -11.61 8.58
N PHE A 422 7.49 -12.02 9.00
CA PHE A 422 7.77 -12.48 10.36
C PHE A 422 8.70 -11.57 11.14
N GLY A 423 9.27 -10.50 10.54
CA GLY A 423 10.18 -9.58 11.23
C GLY A 423 11.66 -9.98 11.25
N PHE A 424 12.10 -10.94 10.42
CA PHE A 424 13.52 -11.34 10.32
C PHE A 424 14.34 -10.34 9.48
N LEU A 425 14.35 -9.06 9.88
CA LEU A 425 14.92 -7.98 9.06
C LEU A 425 16.44 -7.99 8.94
N ASP A 426 17.18 -8.50 9.93
CA ASP A 426 18.63 -8.69 9.81
C ASP A 426 18.97 -9.70 8.72
N ALA A 427 18.24 -10.83 8.68
CA ALA A 427 18.41 -11.84 7.65
C ALA A 427 18.00 -11.30 6.26
N ALA A 428 16.90 -10.55 6.19
CA ALA A 428 16.45 -9.92 4.95
C ALA A 428 17.49 -8.94 4.40
N LYS A 429 18.03 -8.07 5.26
CA LYS A 429 19.09 -7.12 4.92
C LYS A 429 20.35 -7.83 4.45
N SER A 430 20.76 -8.88 5.16
CA SER A 430 21.93 -9.71 4.80
C SER A 430 21.77 -10.38 3.43
N TYR A 431 20.59 -10.93 3.13
CA TYR A 431 20.29 -11.52 1.81
C TYR A 431 20.43 -10.48 0.70
N LEU A 432 19.89 -9.28 0.90
CA LEU A 432 19.97 -8.20 -0.08
C LEU A 432 21.40 -7.68 -0.27
N SER A 433 22.17 -7.48 0.81
CA SER A 433 23.60 -7.13 0.70
C SER A 433 24.36 -8.16 -0.12
N GLN A 434 24.16 -9.45 0.15
CA GLN A 434 24.80 -10.52 -0.61
C GLN A 434 24.41 -10.50 -2.09
N ILE A 435 23.16 -10.19 -2.42
CA ILE A 435 22.68 -10.04 -3.80
C ILE A 435 23.38 -8.86 -4.48
N LEU A 436 23.45 -7.70 -3.83
CA LEU A 436 24.12 -6.51 -4.38
C LEU A 436 25.61 -6.75 -4.63
N ASP A 437 26.28 -7.50 -3.76
CA ASP A 437 27.69 -7.83 -3.91
C ASP A 437 27.91 -8.90 -4.99
N THR A 438 27.12 -9.98 -4.97
CA THR A 438 27.26 -11.11 -5.89
C THR A 438 26.93 -10.72 -7.33
N PHE A 439 25.93 -9.87 -7.54
CA PHE A 439 25.46 -9.47 -8.86
C PHE A 439 25.91 -8.06 -9.26
N ALA A 440 26.87 -7.47 -8.55
CA ALA A 440 27.39 -6.15 -8.89
C ALA A 440 27.80 -6.03 -10.38
N PRO A 441 28.51 -6.99 -11.01
CA PRO A 441 28.85 -6.90 -12.43
C PRO A 441 27.62 -6.80 -13.35
N GLN A 442 26.60 -7.61 -13.11
CA GLN A 442 25.37 -7.65 -13.91
C GLN A 442 24.54 -6.38 -13.71
N ILE A 443 24.44 -5.91 -12.46
CA ILE A 443 23.76 -4.65 -12.12
C ILE A 443 24.44 -3.48 -12.82
N MET A 444 25.78 -3.44 -12.81
CA MET A 444 26.54 -2.39 -13.47
C MET A 444 26.46 -2.47 -15.00
N ALA A 445 26.39 -3.68 -15.56
CA ALA A 445 26.25 -3.91 -16.99
C ALA A 445 24.87 -3.56 -17.56
N GLY A 446 23.87 -3.23 -16.74
CA GLY A 446 22.56 -2.84 -17.24
C GLY A 446 21.59 -4.00 -17.46
N ILE A 447 21.94 -5.23 -17.06
CA ILE A 447 21.19 -6.44 -17.39
C ILE A 447 19.79 -6.41 -16.76
N SER A 448 18.76 -6.73 -17.55
CA SER A 448 17.39 -6.82 -17.03
C SER A 448 17.23 -8.07 -16.15
N VAL A 449 16.74 -7.91 -14.93
CA VAL A 449 16.43 -9.03 -14.02
C VAL A 449 14.97 -9.40 -14.21
N VAL A 450 14.73 -10.46 -15.00
CA VAL A 450 13.38 -10.94 -15.29
C VAL A 450 12.90 -11.87 -14.19
N MET A 451 11.82 -11.48 -13.51
CA MET A 451 11.21 -12.26 -12.44
C MET A 451 9.81 -12.75 -12.84
N LEU A 452 9.45 -13.94 -12.35
CA LEU A 452 8.15 -14.57 -12.60
C LEU A 452 7.22 -14.43 -11.39
N GLU A 453 7.77 -14.49 -10.18
CA GLU A 453 7.02 -14.29 -8.93
C GLU A 453 6.95 -12.80 -8.54
N PRO A 454 5.77 -12.15 -8.58
CA PRO A 454 5.67 -10.72 -8.30
C PRO A 454 5.97 -10.33 -6.85
N SER A 455 5.73 -11.22 -5.88
CA SER A 455 6.11 -10.95 -4.48
C SER A 455 7.63 -10.90 -4.29
N CYS A 456 8.40 -11.66 -5.09
CA CYS A 456 9.85 -11.58 -5.09
C CYS A 456 10.33 -10.28 -5.75
N ALA A 457 9.73 -9.90 -6.88
CA ALA A 457 10.04 -8.66 -7.58
C ALA A 457 9.75 -7.41 -6.74
N SER A 458 8.74 -7.42 -5.88
CA SER A 458 8.47 -6.29 -4.98
C SER A 458 9.59 -6.05 -3.97
N VAL A 459 10.34 -7.08 -3.59
CA VAL A 459 11.49 -6.87 -2.68
C VAL A 459 12.53 -6.00 -3.37
N PHE A 460 12.90 -6.29 -4.61
CA PHE A 460 13.94 -5.54 -5.32
C PHE A 460 13.46 -4.15 -5.75
N ARG A 461 12.18 -4.03 -6.14
CA ARG A 461 11.62 -2.74 -6.56
C ARG A 461 11.38 -1.77 -5.41
N ASP A 462 11.15 -2.26 -4.20
CA ASP A 462 10.64 -1.44 -3.11
C ASP A 462 11.43 -1.63 -1.80
N GLU A 463 11.40 -2.83 -1.20
CA GLU A 463 12.04 -3.06 0.11
C GLU A 463 13.55 -2.84 0.09
N LEU A 464 14.20 -3.15 -1.03
CA LEU A 464 15.62 -2.90 -1.25
C LEU A 464 15.97 -1.42 -1.08
N LEU A 465 15.11 -0.52 -1.57
CA LEU A 465 15.31 0.93 -1.46
C LEU A 465 14.98 1.43 -0.05
N ASN A 466 14.12 0.73 0.70
CA ASN A 466 13.89 1.05 2.11
C ASN A 466 15.13 0.72 2.98
N PHE A 467 15.93 -0.28 2.61
CA PHE A 467 17.18 -0.62 3.30
C PHE A 467 18.39 0.19 2.82
N PHE A 468 18.50 0.41 1.51
CA PHE A 468 19.69 0.99 0.88
C PHE A 468 19.31 2.09 -0.13
N PRO A 469 18.67 3.19 0.30
CA PRO A 469 18.19 4.25 -0.60
C PRO A 469 19.33 4.91 -1.39
N GLU A 470 20.51 5.05 -0.75
CA GLU A 470 21.68 5.72 -1.33
C GLU A 470 22.65 4.77 -2.06
N ASP A 471 22.43 3.46 -2.04
CA ASP A 471 23.31 2.53 -2.77
C ASP A 471 22.97 2.57 -4.27
N PRO A 472 23.89 3.01 -5.15
CA PRO A 472 23.62 3.10 -6.58
C PRO A 472 23.33 1.74 -7.22
N ARG A 473 23.84 0.63 -6.65
CA ARG A 473 23.52 -0.72 -7.10
C ARG A 473 22.08 -1.08 -6.75
N ALA A 474 21.61 -0.70 -5.57
CA ALA A 474 20.22 -0.91 -5.15
C ALA A 474 19.24 -0.16 -6.07
N GLN A 475 19.51 1.12 -6.33
CA GLN A 475 18.72 1.93 -7.26
C GLN A 475 18.69 1.36 -8.68
N ARG A 476 19.83 0.85 -9.17
CA ARG A 476 19.92 0.20 -10.49
C ARG A 476 19.14 -1.11 -10.52
N LEU A 477 19.35 -2.00 -9.54
CA LEU A 477 18.66 -3.27 -9.45
C LEU A 477 17.13 -3.10 -9.37
N ALA A 478 16.66 -2.10 -8.62
CA ALA A 478 15.24 -1.76 -8.55
C ALA A 478 14.65 -1.43 -9.94
N ARG A 479 15.37 -0.62 -10.73
CA ARG A 479 14.96 -0.27 -12.11
C ARG A 479 15.09 -1.43 -13.10
N GLN A 480 16.10 -2.28 -12.93
CA GLN A 480 16.37 -3.44 -13.79
C GLN A 480 15.45 -4.63 -13.51
N THR A 481 14.83 -4.68 -12.32
CA THR A 481 13.89 -5.74 -11.97
C THR A 481 12.60 -5.54 -12.74
N VAL A 482 12.24 -6.49 -13.60
CA VAL A 482 11.05 -6.44 -14.45
C VAL A 482 10.30 -7.76 -14.45
N MET A 483 8.97 -7.70 -14.63
CA MET A 483 8.17 -8.90 -14.88
C MET A 483 8.40 -9.38 -16.31
N LEU A 484 8.25 -10.68 -16.59
CA LEU A 484 8.37 -11.24 -17.94
C LEU A 484 7.56 -10.47 -19.00
N SER A 485 6.28 -10.18 -18.71
CA SER A 485 5.41 -9.44 -19.63
C SER A 485 5.90 -8.02 -19.90
N GLN A 486 6.45 -7.36 -18.87
CA GLN A 486 6.99 -6.02 -19.01
C GLN A 486 8.25 -6.04 -19.88
N TYR A 487 9.15 -7.00 -19.65
CA TYR A 487 10.36 -7.15 -20.47
C TYR A 487 10.03 -7.34 -21.95
N LEU A 488 9.11 -8.26 -22.26
CA LEU A 488 8.69 -8.53 -23.64
C LEU A 488 8.08 -7.29 -24.30
N ALA A 489 7.18 -6.59 -23.61
CA ALA A 489 6.52 -5.40 -24.15
C ALA A 489 7.48 -4.22 -24.37
N GLU A 490 8.43 -4.01 -23.45
CA GLU A 490 9.33 -2.85 -23.50
C GLU A 490 10.57 -3.09 -24.38
N HIS A 491 11.12 -4.31 -24.38
CA HIS A 491 12.44 -4.59 -24.97
C HIS A 491 12.37 -5.51 -26.20
N ARG A 492 11.19 -6.07 -26.52
CA ARG A 492 11.01 -7.05 -27.61
C ARG A 492 9.74 -6.77 -28.42
N GLN A 493 9.56 -5.52 -28.86
CA GLN A 493 8.38 -5.08 -29.63
C GLN A 493 8.16 -5.84 -30.95
N GLY A 494 9.21 -6.48 -31.50
CA GLY A 494 9.12 -7.34 -32.70
C GLY A 494 8.82 -8.82 -32.41
N TRP A 495 8.81 -9.25 -31.15
CA TRP A 495 8.46 -10.61 -30.79
C TRP A 495 6.95 -10.82 -30.89
N GLN A 496 6.54 -11.91 -31.52
CA GLN A 496 5.13 -12.27 -31.66
C GLN A 496 4.74 -13.29 -30.59
N ALA A 497 3.73 -12.94 -29.81
CA ALA A 497 3.08 -13.88 -28.91
C ALA A 497 2.41 -15.02 -29.70
N PRO A 498 2.22 -16.20 -29.11
CA PRO A 498 1.47 -17.28 -29.77
C PRO A 498 0.05 -16.82 -30.13
N ASP A 499 -0.51 -17.39 -31.19
CA ASP A 499 -1.91 -17.14 -31.56
C ASP A 499 -2.84 -17.76 -30.51
N LEU A 500 -3.60 -16.89 -29.84
CA LEU A 500 -4.57 -17.26 -28.81
C LEU A 500 -6.01 -17.04 -29.30
N THR A 501 -6.22 -16.88 -30.60
CA THR A 501 -7.55 -16.68 -31.21
C THR A 501 -8.49 -17.81 -30.79
N GLY A 502 -9.70 -17.43 -30.34
CA GLY A 502 -10.70 -18.38 -29.85
C GLY A 502 -10.49 -18.87 -28.41
N ARG A 503 -9.40 -18.49 -27.74
CA ARG A 503 -9.16 -18.81 -26.32
C ARG A 503 -9.65 -17.68 -25.42
N ARG A 504 -10.29 -18.04 -24.31
CA ARG A 504 -10.67 -17.09 -23.26
C ARG A 504 -9.72 -17.23 -22.08
N LEU A 505 -9.00 -16.15 -21.76
CA LEU A 505 -8.10 -16.08 -20.62
C LEU A 505 -8.74 -15.28 -19.47
N ILE A 506 -8.70 -15.84 -18.27
CA ILE A 506 -9.05 -15.15 -17.03
C ILE A 506 -7.75 -14.81 -16.32
N VAL A 507 -7.34 -13.53 -16.38
CA VAL A 507 -6.05 -13.08 -15.87
C VAL A 507 -6.20 -12.50 -14.46
N GLN A 508 -5.57 -13.14 -13.49
CA GLN A 508 -5.47 -12.64 -12.13
C GLN A 508 -4.19 -11.83 -11.94
N GLY A 509 -4.32 -10.51 -11.80
CA GLY A 509 -3.21 -9.68 -11.36
C GLY A 509 -2.86 -9.95 -9.90
N HIS A 510 -1.58 -10.23 -9.63
CA HIS A 510 -1.07 -10.43 -8.26
C HIS A 510 -1.08 -9.10 -7.49
N CYS A 511 -1.36 -9.13 -6.18
CA CYS A 511 -1.47 -7.89 -5.38
C CYS A 511 -0.18 -7.06 -5.41
N HIS A 512 0.99 -7.66 -5.18
CA HIS A 512 2.28 -6.95 -5.28
C HIS A 512 2.56 -6.42 -6.70
N GLN A 513 2.06 -7.10 -7.74
CA GLN A 513 2.18 -6.62 -9.11
C GLN A 513 1.30 -5.38 -9.29
N LYS A 514 0.00 -5.46 -8.98
CA LYS A 514 -0.93 -4.32 -9.06
C LYS A 514 -0.44 -3.10 -8.26
N SER A 515 0.13 -3.35 -7.08
CA SER A 515 0.60 -2.29 -6.18
C SER A 515 1.86 -1.59 -6.69
N LEU A 516 2.85 -2.31 -7.22
CA LEU A 516 4.19 -1.75 -7.49
C LEU A 516 4.61 -1.81 -8.96
N MET A 517 3.85 -2.46 -9.82
CA MET A 517 4.26 -2.87 -11.15
C MET A 517 3.09 -2.64 -12.11
N THR A 518 3.15 -1.53 -12.85
CA THR A 518 2.01 -1.09 -13.65
C THR A 518 1.52 -2.19 -14.60
N MET A 519 0.26 -2.58 -14.46
CA MET A 519 -0.47 -3.36 -15.46
C MET A 519 -1.15 -2.35 -16.40
N LYS A 520 -0.39 -1.75 -17.33
CA LYS A 520 -0.78 -0.53 -18.09
C LYS A 520 -2.06 -0.61 -18.95
N HIS A 521 -2.84 -1.70 -18.92
CA HIS A 521 -4.14 -1.83 -19.59
C HIS A 521 -5.23 -2.45 -18.69
N TYR A 522 -5.07 -2.36 -17.36
CA TYR A 522 -5.93 -3.03 -16.39
C TYR A 522 -7.21 -2.27 -16.02
N ASP A 523 -7.36 -1.00 -16.43
CA ASP A 523 -8.48 -0.14 -16.02
C ASP A 523 -9.85 -0.65 -16.50
N VAL A 524 -9.89 -1.42 -17.59
CA VAL A 524 -11.13 -2.06 -18.09
C VAL A 524 -11.41 -3.40 -17.38
N SER A 525 -10.40 -4.04 -16.79
CA SER A 525 -10.52 -5.31 -16.07
C SER A 525 -10.68 -5.14 -14.55
N GLN A 526 -10.43 -3.94 -14.00
CA GLN A 526 -10.63 -3.65 -12.57
C GLN A 526 -12.08 -3.56 -12.12
N ALA A 527 -12.99 -3.14 -13.01
CA ALA A 527 -14.41 -3.03 -12.69
C ALA A 527 -15.06 -4.39 -12.30
N LEU A 528 -14.32 -5.50 -12.44
CA LEU A 528 -14.79 -6.86 -12.13
C LEU A 528 -13.91 -7.62 -11.13
N ALA A 529 -12.88 -7.04 -10.50
CA ALA A 529 -11.79 -7.87 -9.97
C ALA A 529 -11.87 -8.32 -8.50
N GLU A 530 -12.83 -7.90 -7.67
CA GLU A 530 -12.68 -8.07 -6.20
C GLU A 530 -13.65 -8.94 -5.44
N ARG A 531 -14.57 -9.56 -6.15
CA ARG A 531 -15.24 -10.76 -5.65
C ARG A 531 -15.13 -11.92 -6.60
N VAL A 532 -14.24 -11.84 -7.60
CA VAL A 532 -14.42 -12.59 -8.83
C VAL A 532 -13.34 -13.64 -9.08
N LEU A 533 -12.15 -13.69 -8.48
CA LEU A 533 -11.25 -14.80 -8.86
C LEU A 533 -11.90 -16.16 -8.59
N LEU A 534 -12.34 -16.46 -7.37
CA LEU A 534 -12.99 -17.75 -7.12
C LEU A 534 -14.36 -17.86 -7.80
N PRO A 535 -15.25 -16.85 -7.80
CA PRO A 535 -16.50 -16.93 -8.56
C PRO A 535 -16.37 -16.98 -10.09
N ALA A 536 -15.44 -16.25 -10.71
CA ALA A 536 -15.10 -16.38 -12.13
C ALA A 536 -14.35 -17.65 -12.45
N VAL A 537 -13.50 -18.17 -11.55
CA VAL A 537 -12.92 -19.51 -11.70
C VAL A 537 -14.02 -20.57 -11.64
N ARG A 538 -15.02 -20.38 -10.77
CA ARG A 538 -16.19 -21.26 -10.64
C ARG A 538 -17.17 -21.11 -11.80
N SER A 539 -17.30 -19.92 -12.38
CA SER A 539 -18.15 -19.66 -13.56
C SER A 539 -17.40 -19.78 -14.88
N ALA A 540 -16.09 -20.01 -14.85
CA ALA A 540 -15.26 -20.26 -16.02
C ALA A 540 -15.73 -21.54 -16.69
N ARG A 541 -15.84 -21.51 -18.02
CA ARG A 541 -16.11 -22.72 -18.80
C ARG A 541 -14.91 -23.66 -18.72
N PRO A 542 -15.07 -24.99 -18.86
CA PRO A 542 -13.94 -25.94 -18.74
C PRO A 542 -12.73 -25.60 -19.63
N GLU A 543 -12.97 -25.01 -20.80
CA GLU A 543 -11.98 -24.58 -21.78
C GLU A 543 -11.30 -23.24 -21.47
N ASP A 544 -11.85 -22.43 -20.55
CA ASP A 544 -11.27 -21.14 -20.19
C ASP A 544 -9.96 -21.36 -19.40
N VAL A 545 -8.93 -20.57 -19.72
CA VAL A 545 -7.61 -20.69 -19.09
C VAL A 545 -7.49 -19.65 -17.98
N ILE A 546 -7.11 -20.09 -16.78
CA ILE A 546 -6.90 -19.20 -15.63
C ILE A 546 -5.41 -18.90 -15.50
N VAL A 547 -5.04 -17.63 -15.60
CA VAL A 547 -3.64 -17.18 -15.58
C VAL A 547 -3.34 -16.45 -14.28
N ALA A 548 -2.33 -16.90 -13.55
CA ALA A 548 -1.87 -16.25 -12.32
C ALA A 548 -0.33 -16.33 -12.16
N ASN A 549 0.31 -15.18 -12.03
CA ASN A 549 1.78 -15.11 -11.94
C ASN A 549 2.33 -15.55 -10.57
N GLY A 550 1.63 -15.23 -9.49
CA GLY A 550 2.07 -15.59 -8.14
C GLY A 550 1.83 -17.06 -7.81
N PHE A 551 2.82 -17.72 -7.23
CA PHE A 551 2.73 -19.09 -6.69
C PHE A 551 1.58 -19.20 -5.69
N SER A 552 1.49 -18.28 -4.73
CA SER A 552 0.42 -18.27 -3.73
C SER A 552 -0.97 -18.14 -4.35
N CYS A 553 -1.11 -17.38 -5.44
CA CYS A 553 -2.37 -17.26 -6.18
C CYS A 553 -2.72 -18.57 -6.90
N ARG A 554 -1.76 -19.24 -7.53
CA ARG A 554 -1.99 -20.53 -8.19
C ARG A 554 -2.39 -21.61 -7.18
N GLU A 555 -1.66 -21.72 -6.07
CA GLU A 555 -1.99 -22.64 -4.96
C GLU A 555 -3.37 -22.33 -4.36
N ALA A 556 -3.74 -21.05 -4.23
CA ALA A 556 -5.07 -20.68 -3.76
C ALA A 556 -6.18 -21.16 -4.71
N VAL A 557 -5.99 -21.04 -6.03
CA VAL A 557 -6.95 -21.55 -7.03
C VAL A 557 -7.05 -23.07 -6.96
N GLU A 558 -5.92 -23.78 -6.95
CA GLU A 558 -5.88 -25.25 -6.95
C GLU A 558 -6.43 -25.85 -5.66
N GLN A 559 -6.22 -25.21 -4.51
CA GLN A 559 -6.68 -25.72 -3.22
C GLN A 559 -8.14 -25.36 -2.90
N ASN A 560 -8.72 -24.35 -3.58
CA ASN A 560 -10.08 -23.86 -3.29
C ASN A 560 -11.06 -24.02 -4.46
N SER A 561 -10.65 -24.68 -5.54
CA SER A 561 -11.48 -24.97 -6.72
C SER A 561 -11.04 -26.27 -7.39
N ALA A 562 -11.87 -26.79 -8.31
CA ALA A 562 -11.51 -27.92 -9.16
C ALA A 562 -10.65 -27.51 -10.39
N ARG A 563 -10.21 -26.24 -10.45
CA ARG A 563 -9.49 -25.68 -11.58
C ARG A 563 -8.01 -25.51 -11.24
N ARG A 564 -7.17 -25.59 -12.26
CA ARG A 564 -5.74 -25.28 -12.17
C ARG A 564 -5.48 -23.93 -12.83
N ALA A 565 -4.71 -23.07 -12.15
CA ALA A 565 -4.18 -21.86 -12.75
C ALA A 565 -2.78 -22.12 -13.31
N VAL A 566 -2.47 -21.53 -14.46
CA VAL A 566 -1.17 -21.59 -15.12
C VAL A 566 -0.45 -20.25 -15.00
N HIS A 567 0.89 -20.28 -15.11
CA HIS A 567 1.67 -19.04 -15.18
C HIS A 567 1.61 -18.44 -16.60
N LEU A 568 1.73 -17.12 -16.73
CA LEU A 568 1.73 -16.44 -18.03
C LEU A 568 2.79 -17.00 -18.99
N SER A 569 3.98 -17.34 -18.48
CA SER A 569 5.05 -17.94 -19.29
C SER A 569 4.63 -19.23 -19.98
N GLN A 570 3.79 -20.05 -19.35
CA GLN A 570 3.31 -21.32 -19.92
C GLN A 570 2.34 -21.06 -21.07
N VAL A 571 1.46 -20.06 -20.91
CA VAL A 571 0.58 -19.59 -21.99
C VAL A 571 1.40 -19.07 -23.16
N LEU A 572 2.38 -18.22 -22.90
CA LEU A 572 3.24 -17.63 -23.95
C LEU A 572 4.16 -18.67 -24.61
N ALA A 573 4.45 -19.78 -23.94
CA ALA A 573 5.22 -20.89 -24.49
C ALA A 573 4.35 -21.90 -25.28
N GLY A 574 3.04 -21.67 -25.41
CA GLY A 574 2.11 -22.56 -26.10
C GLY A 574 1.82 -23.86 -25.36
N GLU A 575 2.00 -23.91 -24.04
CA GLU A 575 1.75 -25.12 -23.25
C GLU A 575 0.25 -25.34 -22.91
N VAL A 576 -0.64 -24.42 -23.30
CA VAL A 576 -2.01 -24.37 -22.80
C VAL A 576 -3.08 -24.40 -23.87
#